data_AF-A0A5D0QPR2-F1
#
_entry.id   AF-A0A5D0QPR2-F1
#
_cell.length_a   1.000
_cell.length_b   1.000
_cell.length_c   1.000
_cell.angle_alpha   90.00
_cell.angle_beta   90.00
_cell.angle_gamma   90.00
#
_symmetry.space_group_name_H-M   'P 1'
#
loop_
_entity.id
_entity.type
_entity.pdbx_description
1 polymer ?
#
loop_
_entity_poly.entity_id
_entity_poly.type
_entity_poly.pdbx_seq_one_letter_code
_entity_poly.pdbx_strand_id
1 'polypeptide(L)'
;MIDVSQRAVLERAAGVIEHNGLVRHFYYDREQTFPGVAFDSEADHKAARRLCPLGAIAVACDLEPDAWAEGNRDRNDARFQAAEDAAWHLVQYLEHHGLVTPGDSSPEAIISGVGEWADAGGHVGIARPLEVIVATMRTAARWEPAA
;
A
#
# COMPACT_ATOMS: atom_id res chain seq x y z
N MET A 1 -10.46 10.16 16.69
CA MET A 1 -9.70 10.73 15.55
C MET A 1 -8.65 9.71 15.20
N ILE A 2 -8.63 9.26 13.94
CA ILE A 2 -7.67 8.26 13.47
C ILE A 2 -6.27 8.90 13.45
N ASP A 3 -5.27 8.18 13.94
CA ASP A 3 -3.86 8.60 13.81
C ASP A 3 -3.43 8.43 12.35
N VAL A 4 -3.16 9.56 11.70
CA VAL A 4 -2.79 9.67 10.29
C VAL A 4 -1.29 9.85 10.08
N SER A 5 -0.47 9.65 11.12
CA SER A 5 0.98 9.64 10.94
C SER A 5 1.43 8.51 10.01
N GLN A 6 2.53 8.72 9.28
CA GLN A 6 3.14 7.72 8.39
C GLN A 6 3.33 6.37 9.10
N ARG A 7 3.82 6.42 10.35
CA ARG A 7 3.97 5.26 11.21
C ARG A 7 2.64 4.52 11.42
N ALA A 8 1.60 5.22 11.88
CA ALA A 8 0.32 4.60 12.19
C ALA A 8 -0.38 4.05 10.95
N VAL A 9 -0.25 4.71 9.80
CA VAL A 9 -0.76 4.23 8.52
C VAL A 9 -0.04 2.96 8.08
N LEU A 10 1.30 2.93 8.12
CA LEU A 10 2.08 1.75 7.72
C LEU A 10 1.88 0.56 8.65
N GLU A 11 1.80 0.77 9.97
CA GLU A 11 1.49 -0.29 10.93
C GLU A 11 0.10 -0.89 10.68
N ARG A 12 -0.92 -0.06 10.39
CA ARG A 12 -2.27 -0.52 10.04
C ARG A 12 -2.29 -1.24 8.69
N ALA A 13 -1.66 -0.68 7.67
CA ALA A 13 -1.59 -1.28 6.34
C ALA A 13 -0.90 -2.65 6.36
N ALA A 14 0.14 -2.81 7.19
CA ALA A 14 0.77 -4.12 7.43
C ALA A 14 -0.22 -5.12 8.04
N GLY A 15 -1.05 -4.69 9.00
CA GLY A 15 -2.12 -5.51 9.57
C GLY A 15 -3.21 -5.88 8.55
N VAL A 16 -3.58 -4.95 7.68
CA VAL A 16 -4.55 -5.18 6.60
C VAL A 16 -4.04 -6.27 5.64
N ILE A 17 -2.79 -6.17 5.17
CA ILE A 17 -2.19 -7.18 4.28
C ILE A 17 -1.99 -8.53 4.98
N GLU A 18 -1.59 -8.52 6.25
CA GLU A 18 -1.45 -9.75 7.05
C GLU A 18 -2.79 -10.48 7.19
N HIS A 19 -3.90 -9.74 7.32
CA HIS A 19 -5.25 -10.30 7.43
C HIS A 19 -5.81 -10.78 6.08
N ASN A 20 -5.67 -9.97 5.04
CA ASN A 20 -6.35 -10.19 3.76
C ASN A 20 -5.55 -11.04 2.77
N GLY A 21 -4.23 -11.10 2.96
CA GLY A 21 -3.30 -11.73 2.04
C GLY A 21 -2.83 -10.79 0.93
N LEU A 22 -1.75 -11.22 0.27
CA LEU A 22 -1.04 -10.47 -0.76
C LEU A 22 -1.52 -10.86 -2.16
N VAL A 23 -1.73 -9.88 -3.04
CA VAL A 23 -1.85 -10.09 -4.49
C VAL A 23 -0.74 -9.34 -5.22
N ARG A 24 -0.36 -9.87 -6.39
CA ARG A 24 0.53 -9.22 -7.35
C ARG A 24 -0.32 -8.54 -8.43
N HIS A 25 -0.77 -7.33 -8.13
CA HIS A 25 -1.56 -6.47 -9.01
C HIS A 25 -1.38 -5.03 -8.54
N PHE A 26 -1.75 -4.04 -9.36
CA PHE A 26 -1.64 -2.61 -9.05
C PHE A 26 -2.17 -2.21 -7.66
N TYR A 27 -3.28 -2.78 -7.19
CA TYR A 27 -3.94 -2.38 -5.94
C TYR A 27 -4.53 -3.56 -5.14
N TYR A 28 -5.36 -4.39 -5.79
CA TYR A 28 -6.07 -5.51 -5.16
C TYR A 28 -6.58 -6.52 -6.21
N ASP A 29 -7.00 -7.69 -5.75
CA ASP A 29 -7.59 -8.75 -6.58
C ASP A 29 -9.07 -8.44 -6.87
N ARG A 30 -9.33 -7.77 -8.00
CA ARG A 30 -10.69 -7.41 -8.45
C ARG A 30 -11.58 -8.62 -8.73
N GLU A 31 -10.98 -9.77 -9.07
CA GLU A 31 -11.69 -10.97 -9.49
C GLU A 31 -11.95 -11.92 -8.30
N GLN A 32 -11.42 -11.61 -7.12
CA GLN A 32 -11.63 -12.41 -5.92
C GLN A 32 -13.12 -12.49 -5.56
N THR A 33 -13.59 -13.72 -5.38
CA THR A 33 -14.95 -14.02 -4.93
C THR A 33 -14.91 -14.57 -3.51
N PHE A 34 -15.96 -14.29 -2.73
CA PHE A 34 -16.13 -14.78 -1.35
C PHE A 34 -17.43 -15.59 -1.23
N PRO A 35 -17.45 -16.86 -1.68
CA PRO A 35 -18.65 -17.67 -1.62
C PRO A 35 -19.13 -17.85 -0.17
N GLY A 36 -20.38 -17.50 0.10
CA GLY A 36 -21.00 -17.67 1.43
C GLY A 36 -20.63 -16.60 2.46
N VAL A 37 -19.94 -15.53 2.08
CA VAL A 37 -19.70 -14.35 2.93
C VAL A 37 -20.65 -13.24 2.51
N ALA A 38 -21.38 -12.68 3.48
CA ALA A 38 -22.19 -11.47 3.28
C ALA A 38 -21.40 -10.27 3.80
N PHE A 39 -21.32 -9.22 2.98
CA PHE A 39 -20.73 -7.93 3.37
C PHE A 39 -21.84 -6.91 3.57
N ASP A 40 -21.68 -6.06 4.59
CA ASP A 40 -22.65 -5.00 4.91
C ASP A 40 -22.59 -3.85 3.88
N SER A 41 -21.45 -3.68 3.19
CA SER A 41 -21.28 -2.70 2.12
C SER A 41 -20.29 -3.17 1.04
N GLU A 42 -20.34 -2.49 -0.12
CA GLU A 42 -19.35 -2.69 -1.19
C GLU A 42 -17.93 -2.27 -0.77
N ALA A 43 -17.80 -1.29 0.12
CA ALA A 43 -16.52 -0.88 0.68
C ALA A 43 -15.92 -1.99 1.56
N ASP A 44 -16.72 -2.64 2.39
CA ASP A 44 -16.28 -3.78 3.22
C ASP A 44 -15.85 -4.97 2.36
N HIS A 45 -16.60 -5.24 1.28
CA HIS A 45 -16.25 -6.29 0.32
C HIS A 45 -14.90 -6.02 -0.33
N LYS A 46 -14.63 -4.79 -0.77
CA LYS A 46 -13.34 -4.44 -1.39
C LYS A 46 -12.20 -4.42 -0.36
N ALA A 47 -12.48 -3.97 0.86
CA ALA A 47 -11.52 -3.99 1.96
C ALA A 47 -11.14 -5.41 2.40
N ALA A 48 -11.91 -6.46 2.05
CA ALA A 48 -11.57 -7.86 2.33
C ALA A 48 -10.72 -8.55 1.24
N ARG A 49 -10.54 -7.91 0.08
CA ARG A 49 -9.77 -8.49 -1.04
C ARG A 49 -8.28 -8.59 -0.70
N ARG A 50 -7.59 -9.55 -1.32
CA ARG A 50 -6.11 -9.57 -1.32
C ARG A 50 -5.59 -8.27 -1.93
N LEU A 51 -4.56 -7.70 -1.31
CA LEU A 51 -4.07 -6.35 -1.62
C LEU A 51 -2.58 -6.38 -1.94
N CYS A 52 -2.12 -5.39 -2.71
CA CYS A 52 -0.71 -5.02 -2.72
C CYS A 52 -0.43 -4.01 -1.57
N PRO A 53 0.85 -3.69 -1.27
CA PRO A 53 1.22 -2.67 -0.28
C PRO A 53 0.47 -1.34 -0.45
N LEU A 54 0.35 -0.86 -1.69
CA LEU A 54 -0.31 0.41 -1.99
C LEU A 54 -1.82 0.37 -1.75
N GLY A 55 -2.48 -0.74 -2.12
CA GLY A 55 -3.90 -0.95 -1.84
C GLY A 55 -4.20 -1.00 -0.35
N ALA A 56 -3.32 -1.61 0.45
CA ALA A 56 -3.52 -1.68 1.89
C ALA A 56 -3.25 -0.37 2.62
N ILE A 57 -2.36 0.48 2.09
CA ILE A 57 -2.19 1.86 2.57
C ILE A 57 -3.48 2.65 2.34
N ALA A 58 -4.13 2.50 1.18
CA ALA A 58 -5.43 3.13 0.93
C ALA A 58 -6.48 2.64 1.94
N VAL A 59 -6.63 1.32 2.11
CA VAL A 59 -7.59 0.75 3.09
C VAL A 59 -7.30 1.22 4.51
N ALA A 60 -6.02 1.32 4.91
CA ALA A 60 -5.63 1.84 6.21
C ALA A 60 -6.03 3.32 6.41
N CYS A 61 -6.24 4.07 5.33
CA CYS A 61 -6.72 5.45 5.37
C CYS A 61 -8.24 5.58 5.15
N ASP A 62 -9.01 4.49 5.25
CA ASP A 62 -10.44 4.45 4.92
C ASP A 62 -10.73 4.92 3.47
N LEU A 63 -9.84 4.57 2.55
CA LEU A 63 -9.98 4.80 1.11
C LEU A 63 -10.19 3.49 0.37
N GLU A 64 -10.83 3.62 -0.78
CA GLU A 64 -10.89 2.54 -1.76
C GLU A 64 -9.49 2.25 -2.31
N PRO A 65 -9.10 0.98 -2.49
CA PRO A 65 -7.77 0.66 -3.04
C PRO A 65 -7.46 1.28 -4.41
N ASP A 66 -8.47 1.60 -5.22
CA ASP A 66 -8.30 2.28 -6.52
C ASP A 66 -8.39 3.82 -6.43
N ALA A 67 -8.37 4.40 -5.23
CA ALA A 67 -8.18 5.85 -5.03
C ALA A 67 -6.88 6.38 -5.66
N TRP A 68 -5.89 5.51 -5.87
CA TRP A 68 -4.63 5.83 -6.53
C TRP A 68 -4.76 6.03 -8.05
N ALA A 69 -5.83 5.55 -8.67
CA ALA A 69 -6.06 5.72 -10.11
C ALA A 69 -6.29 7.19 -10.45
N GLU A 70 -5.75 7.66 -11.59
CA GLU A 70 -5.72 9.09 -11.98
C GLU A 70 -7.09 9.78 -11.91
N GLY A 71 -8.19 9.07 -12.22
CA GLY A 71 -9.56 9.60 -12.17
C GLY A 71 -10.26 9.54 -10.80
N ASN A 72 -9.68 8.83 -9.82
CA ASN A 72 -10.24 8.67 -8.47
C ASN A 72 -9.46 9.47 -7.42
N ARG A 73 -8.39 10.15 -7.85
CA ARG A 73 -7.42 10.80 -6.97
C ARG A 73 -7.92 12.17 -6.50
N ASP A 74 -8.50 12.24 -5.31
CA ASP A 74 -8.83 13.52 -4.67
C ASP A 74 -7.68 13.98 -3.76
N ARG A 75 -6.81 14.85 -4.29
CA ARG A 75 -5.66 15.41 -3.55
C ARG A 75 -6.06 16.38 -2.44
N ASN A 76 -7.33 16.78 -2.37
CA ASN A 76 -7.82 17.61 -1.26
C ASN A 76 -8.36 16.76 -0.11
N ASP A 77 -8.50 15.43 -0.28
CA ASP A 77 -8.89 14.52 0.80
C ASP A 77 -7.70 14.31 1.74
N ALA A 78 -7.85 14.72 3.00
CA ALA A 78 -6.83 14.55 4.03
C ALA A 78 -6.42 13.08 4.24
N ARG A 79 -7.32 12.13 3.98
CA ARG A 79 -7.02 10.69 4.03
C ARG A 79 -6.10 10.29 2.88
N PHE A 80 -6.33 10.88 1.70
CA PHE A 80 -5.49 10.63 0.53
C PHE A 80 -4.09 11.22 0.73
N GLN A 81 -3.99 12.43 1.31
CA GLN A 81 -2.68 13.00 1.68
C GLN A 81 -1.93 12.10 2.69
N ALA A 82 -2.62 11.60 3.72
CA ALA A 82 -2.00 10.67 4.67
C ALA A 82 -1.52 9.36 4.02
N ALA A 83 -2.29 8.86 3.05
CA ALA A 83 -1.90 7.69 2.26
C ALA A 83 -0.68 7.97 1.38
N GLU A 84 -0.63 9.12 0.69
CA GLU A 84 0.53 9.57 -0.10
C GLU A 84 1.77 9.71 0.76
N ASP A 85 1.67 10.37 1.92
CA ASP A 85 2.79 10.59 2.82
C ASP A 85 3.36 9.26 3.34
N ALA A 86 2.50 8.30 3.68
CA ALA A 86 2.90 6.98 4.15
C ALA A 86 3.51 6.12 3.03
N ALA A 87 2.95 6.19 1.82
CA ALA A 87 3.47 5.48 0.66
C ALA A 87 4.85 6.04 0.27
N TRP A 88 5.01 7.37 0.28
CA TRP A 88 6.29 8.02 0.02
C TRP A 88 7.35 7.65 1.06
N HIS A 89 6.99 7.63 2.35
CA HIS A 89 7.89 7.18 3.41
C HIS A 89 8.37 5.73 3.19
N LEU A 90 7.48 4.85 2.71
CA LEU A 90 7.84 3.48 2.36
C LEU A 90 8.78 3.45 1.14
N VAL A 91 8.55 4.26 0.10
CA VAL A 91 9.48 4.37 -1.05
C VAL A 91 10.87 4.76 -0.57
N GLN A 92 10.98 5.83 0.22
CA GLN A 92 12.25 6.32 0.73
C GLN A 92 13.02 5.25 1.52
N TYR A 93 12.32 4.48 2.36
CA TYR A 93 12.91 3.34 3.06
C TYR A 93 13.44 2.28 2.07
N LEU A 94 12.63 1.90 1.08
CA LEU A 94 12.99 0.88 0.11
C LEU A 94 14.19 1.33 -0.74
N GLU A 95 14.25 2.58 -1.17
CA GLU A 95 15.38 3.18 -1.90
C GLU A 95 16.65 3.21 -1.06
N HIS A 96 16.55 3.69 0.19
CA HIS A 96 17.68 3.75 1.13
C HIS A 96 18.35 2.39 1.32
N HIS A 97 17.55 1.32 1.31
CA HIS A 97 18.01 -0.06 1.46
C HIS A 97 18.30 -0.78 0.13
N GLY A 98 18.23 -0.08 -1.01
CA GLY A 98 18.50 -0.64 -2.33
C GLY A 98 17.51 -1.74 -2.75
N LEU A 99 16.28 -1.71 -2.21
CA LEU A 99 15.22 -2.67 -2.50
C LEU A 99 14.39 -2.27 -3.73
N VAL A 100 14.38 -0.98 -4.07
CA VAL A 100 13.82 -0.42 -5.30
C VAL A 100 14.79 0.61 -5.88
N THR A 101 14.66 0.92 -7.17
CA THR A 101 15.47 1.95 -7.82
C THR A 101 15.02 3.34 -7.37
N PRO A 102 15.94 4.28 -7.07
CA PRO A 102 15.57 5.66 -6.76
C PRO A 102 14.73 6.29 -7.88
N GLY A 103 13.57 6.83 -7.52
CA GLY A 103 12.69 7.58 -8.40
C GLY A 103 12.43 9.00 -7.89
N ASP A 104 11.83 9.85 -8.72
CA ASP A 104 11.33 11.15 -8.27
C ASP A 104 10.11 10.97 -7.34
N SER A 105 9.70 12.01 -6.60
CA SER A 105 8.51 11.94 -5.72
C SER A 105 7.17 12.00 -6.45
N SER A 106 7.12 11.55 -7.70
CA SER A 106 5.90 11.56 -8.49
C SER A 106 4.95 10.44 -8.03
N PRO A 107 3.63 10.63 -8.12
CA PRO A 107 2.68 9.55 -7.84
C PRO A 107 2.92 8.30 -8.70
N GLU A 108 3.45 8.49 -9.91
CA GLU A 108 3.83 7.41 -10.82
C GLU A 108 5.03 6.63 -10.26
N ALA A 109 5.99 7.30 -9.62
CA ALA A 109 7.09 6.64 -8.91
C ALA A 109 6.62 5.95 -7.61
N ILE A 110 5.57 6.44 -6.95
CA ILE A 110 4.94 5.74 -5.81
C ILE A 110 4.22 4.47 -6.30
N ILE A 111 3.45 4.56 -7.38
CA ILE A 111 2.77 3.40 -7.98
C ILE A 111 3.80 2.39 -8.47
N SER A 112 4.84 2.85 -9.15
CA SER A 112 5.92 1.99 -9.64
C SER A 112 6.79 1.43 -8.51
N GLY A 113 7.11 2.22 -7.48
CA GLY A 113 7.96 1.79 -6.36
C GLY A 113 7.26 0.88 -5.34
N VAL A 114 5.98 1.13 -5.02
CA VAL A 114 5.24 0.41 -3.96
C VAL A 114 4.24 -0.60 -4.52
N GLY A 115 3.56 -0.25 -5.62
CA GLY A 115 2.65 -1.14 -6.33
C GLY A 115 3.42 -2.28 -7.02
N GLU A 116 4.50 -1.97 -7.73
CA GLU A 116 5.32 -2.97 -8.45
C GLU A 116 6.28 -3.75 -7.54
N TRP A 117 6.51 -3.32 -6.29
CA TRP A 117 7.24 -4.14 -5.32
C TRP A 117 6.50 -5.46 -5.01
N ALA A 118 5.17 -5.47 -5.17
CA ALA A 118 4.37 -6.68 -5.22
C ALA A 118 4.16 -7.19 -6.67
N ASP A 119 4.13 -6.31 -7.65
CA ASP A 119 3.86 -6.59 -9.07
C ASP A 119 5.10 -6.34 -9.96
N ALA A 120 6.10 -7.22 -9.92
CA ALA A 120 7.36 -6.98 -10.62
C ALA A 120 7.18 -6.98 -12.15
N GLY A 121 7.57 -5.88 -12.79
CA GLY A 121 7.50 -5.73 -14.25
C GLY A 121 8.58 -4.88 -14.91
N GLY A 122 9.76 -4.64 -14.30
CA GLY A 122 10.87 -4.01 -15.02
C GLY A 122 12.03 -3.58 -14.13
N HIS A 123 13.17 -4.27 -14.23
CA HIS A 123 14.43 -3.99 -13.54
C HIS A 123 14.49 -4.42 -12.06
N VAL A 124 14.79 -5.71 -11.88
CA VAL A 124 15.41 -6.30 -10.67
C VAL A 124 14.56 -6.26 -9.39
N GLY A 125 13.56 -7.14 -9.29
CA GLY A 125 12.86 -7.40 -8.03
C GLY A 125 12.33 -8.84 -7.93
N ILE A 126 12.85 -9.60 -6.96
CA ILE A 126 12.30 -10.91 -6.60
C ILE A 126 11.00 -10.66 -5.83
N ALA A 127 9.88 -11.18 -6.33
CA ALA A 127 8.62 -11.13 -5.60
C ALA A 127 8.80 -11.67 -4.17
N ARG A 128 8.44 -10.87 -3.17
CA ARG A 128 8.68 -11.20 -1.76
C ARG A 128 7.49 -11.96 -1.17
N PRO A 129 7.72 -12.91 -0.25
CA PRO A 129 6.64 -13.56 0.47
C PRO A 129 5.93 -12.57 1.40
N LEU A 130 4.68 -12.86 1.75
CA LEU A 130 3.82 -12.03 2.59
C LEU A 130 4.52 -11.61 3.89
N GLU A 131 5.19 -12.54 4.59
CA GLU A 131 5.86 -12.22 5.84
C GLU A 131 6.99 -11.18 5.68
N VAL A 132 7.70 -11.18 4.54
CA VAL A 132 8.75 -10.21 4.25
C VAL A 132 8.13 -8.85 3.95
N ILE A 133 7.04 -8.79 3.18
CA ILE A 133 6.31 -7.54 2.91
C ILE A 133 5.85 -6.91 4.23
N VAL A 134 5.17 -7.68 5.08
CA VAL A 134 4.65 -7.23 6.37
C VAL A 134 5.78 -6.76 7.29
N ALA A 135 6.86 -7.52 7.39
CA ALA A 135 8.02 -7.16 8.21
C ALA A 135 8.68 -5.85 7.72
N THR A 136 8.81 -5.68 6.40
CA THR A 136 9.36 -4.46 5.80
C THR A 136 8.49 -3.25 6.10
N MET A 137 7.17 -3.34 5.92
CA MET A 137 6.26 -2.22 6.22
C MET A 137 6.33 -1.82 7.69
N ARG A 138 6.38 -2.79 8.61
CA ARG A 138 6.56 -2.56 10.05
C ARG A 138 7.93 -1.95 10.40
N THR A 139 8.95 -2.23 9.61
CA THR A 139 10.30 -1.67 9.80
C THR A 139 10.36 -0.25 9.28
N ALA A 140 9.83 0.00 8.07
CA ALA A 140 9.69 1.33 7.49
C ALA A 140 8.88 2.27 8.40
N ALA A 141 7.81 1.78 9.03
CA ALA A 141 7.01 2.56 9.98
C ALA A 141 7.81 3.13 11.18
N ARG A 142 8.96 2.54 11.51
CA ARG A 142 9.85 2.95 12.60
C ARG A 142 11.15 3.61 12.11
N TRP A 143 11.31 3.71 10.79
CA TRP A 143 12.49 4.31 10.19
C TRP A 143 12.38 5.83 10.18
N GLU A 144 13.48 6.49 10.50
CA GLU A 144 13.63 7.94 10.44
C GLU A 144 14.74 8.24 9.42
N PRO A 145 14.47 9.01 8.35
CA PRO A 145 15.52 9.43 7.44
C PRO A 145 16.59 10.23 8.20
N ALA A 146 17.86 10.00 7.91
CA ALA A 146 18.92 10.84 8.46
C ALA A 146 18.71 12.30 8.01
N ALA A 147 18.68 13.22 8.98
CA ALA A 147 18.50 14.65 8.77
C ALA A 147 19.66 15.32 8.03
#